data_AF-A0A8D5FFI9-F1
#
_entry.id   AF-A0A8D5FFI9-F1
#
_cell.length_a   1.000
_cell.length_b   1.000
_cell.length_c   1.000
_cell.angle_alpha   90.00
_cell.angle_beta   90.00
_cell.angle_gamma   90.00
#
_symmetry.space_group_name_H-M   'P 1'
#
loop_
_entity.id
_entity.type
_entity.pdbx_description
1 polymer ?
#
loop_
_entity_poly.entity_id
_entity_poly.type
_entity_poly.pdbx_seq_one_letter_code
_entity_poly.pdbx_strand_id
1 'polypeptide(L)'
;MDSWYVAVNGKQEGPFSSYQVQTNLDSGIYNNDTLVWKQDFENWVPLSSVSELQNRDLPPSPPHQRGADEIDYEIFGHEMQYVEIELDPDESAVAEAGSMMYMSNGIEMETIFGDGSVASEQGGFLDKMLGAGKRLITGEGLFTTIFTFKGQEKGKIAFASPYPGKIIPLDLKDYQGKLVCQKDAFLCAAKGVSIGVEFQKKIGAALFGGEGFIMQKLEGDGQIFVHAGGTIVQKDLQAGETLRIDTGCLVAMTGTVDYDIQFVGGIKSAIFGGEGFFFTTLTGPGHVWLQSLPFSRLAGRIHRAAPQNNAGFSTSGEGSVLGELGNLFQR
;
A
#
# COMPACT_ATOMS: atom_id res chain seq x y z
N MET A 1 17.54 0.64 -41.67
CA MET A 1 18.06 -0.06 -40.48
C MET A 1 19.54 -0.22 -40.70
N ASP A 2 20.32 0.53 -39.94
CA ASP A 2 21.78 0.53 -40.13
C ASP A 2 22.32 -0.79 -39.61
N SER A 3 23.01 -1.51 -40.50
CA SER A 3 23.56 -2.83 -40.22
C SER A 3 25.05 -2.71 -39.92
N TRP A 4 25.44 -3.14 -38.73
CA TRP A 4 26.81 -3.12 -38.25
C TRP A 4 27.49 -4.45 -38.46
N TYR A 5 28.77 -4.39 -38.78
CA TYR A 5 29.66 -5.53 -38.77
C TYR A 5 30.77 -5.28 -37.76
N VAL A 6 31.18 -6.33 -37.05
CA VAL A 6 32.18 -6.26 -35.99
C VAL A 6 33.30 -7.25 -36.30
N ALA A 7 34.55 -6.84 -36.11
CA ALA A 7 35.70 -7.72 -36.27
C ALA A 7 36.06 -8.35 -34.92
N VAL A 8 35.83 -9.65 -34.80
CA VAL A 8 36.15 -10.43 -33.59
C VAL A 8 37.16 -11.50 -33.98
N ASN A 9 38.32 -11.53 -33.31
CA ASN A 9 39.39 -12.49 -33.58
C ASN A 9 39.80 -12.60 -35.07
N GLY A 10 39.81 -11.47 -35.80
CA GLY A 10 40.17 -11.41 -37.22
C GLY A 10 39.10 -11.91 -38.19
N LYS A 11 37.88 -12.19 -37.71
CA LYS A 11 36.72 -12.54 -38.54
C LYS A 11 35.66 -11.46 -38.45
N GLN A 12 35.00 -11.22 -39.58
CA GLN A 12 33.85 -10.36 -39.66
C GLN A 12 32.60 -11.10 -39.19
N GLU A 13 31.87 -10.50 -38.26
CA GLU A 13 30.58 -10.96 -37.76
C GLU A 13 29.50 -9.89 -38.02
N GLY A 14 28.25 -10.32 -38.22
CA GLY A 14 27.11 -9.43 -38.51
C GLY A 14 26.23 -9.95 -39.67
N PRO A 15 25.19 -9.21 -40.07
CA PRO A 15 24.86 -7.86 -39.61
C PRO A 15 24.24 -7.84 -38.21
N PHE A 16 24.62 -6.85 -37.41
CA PHE A 16 24.09 -6.56 -36.08
C PHE A 16 23.36 -5.22 -36.07
N SER A 17 22.40 -5.06 -35.17
CA SER A 17 21.85 -3.75 -34.85
C SER A 17 22.80 -2.96 -33.95
N SER A 18 22.66 -1.62 -33.93
CA SER A 18 23.41 -0.77 -32.99
C SER A 18 23.25 -1.23 -31.55
N TYR A 19 22.05 -1.69 -31.17
CA TYR A 19 21.72 -2.22 -29.85
C TYR A 19 22.53 -3.48 -29.49
N GLN A 20 22.65 -4.43 -30.42
CA GLN A 20 23.42 -5.66 -30.20
C GLN A 20 24.91 -5.35 -30.02
N VAL A 21 25.45 -4.41 -30.80
CA VAL A 21 26.85 -3.99 -30.68
C VAL A 21 27.11 -3.29 -29.34
N GLN A 22 26.19 -2.43 -28.88
CA GLN A 22 26.24 -1.77 -27.57
C GLN A 22 26.17 -2.78 -26.41
N THR A 23 25.25 -3.75 -26.48
CA THR A 23 25.09 -4.77 -25.43
C THR A 23 26.34 -5.66 -25.30
N ASN A 24 26.97 -5.99 -26.42
CA ASN A 24 28.22 -6.76 -26.41
C ASN A 24 29.41 -5.95 -25.87
N LEU A 25 29.43 -4.63 -26.07
CA LEU A 25 30.39 -3.75 -25.40
C LEU A 25 30.18 -3.71 -23.88
N ASP A 26 28.92 -3.56 -23.43
CA ASP A 26 28.58 -3.46 -22.00
C ASP A 26 28.86 -4.76 -21.24
N SER A 27 28.62 -5.90 -21.88
CA SER A 27 28.96 -7.22 -21.32
C SER A 27 30.45 -7.55 -21.36
N GLY A 28 31.28 -6.67 -21.92
CA GLY A 28 32.73 -6.86 -22.05
C GLY A 28 33.14 -7.87 -23.13
N ILE A 29 32.18 -8.32 -23.96
CA ILE A 29 32.45 -9.16 -25.14
C ILE A 29 33.24 -8.34 -26.18
N TYR A 30 32.88 -7.06 -26.34
CA TYR A 30 33.63 -6.08 -27.11
C TYR A 30 34.30 -5.07 -26.17
N ASN A 31 35.27 -4.35 -26.71
CA ASN A 31 35.96 -3.26 -26.02
C ASN A 31 36.06 -2.03 -26.94
N ASN A 32 36.58 -0.93 -26.41
CA ASN A 32 36.71 0.34 -27.12
C ASN A 32 37.56 0.28 -28.40
N ASP A 33 38.45 -0.70 -28.52
CA ASP A 33 39.34 -0.90 -29.67
C ASP A 33 38.77 -1.91 -30.68
N THR A 34 37.64 -2.53 -30.37
CA THR A 34 36.97 -3.47 -31.26
C THR A 34 36.58 -2.76 -32.55
N LEU A 35 36.97 -3.32 -33.70
CA LEU A 35 36.73 -2.67 -34.97
C LEU A 35 35.29 -2.91 -35.44
N VAL A 36 34.64 -1.85 -35.86
CA VAL A 36 33.27 -1.86 -36.40
C VAL A 36 33.24 -1.23 -37.78
N TRP A 37 32.26 -1.64 -38.58
CA TRP A 37 32.04 -1.10 -39.92
C TRP A 37 30.55 -1.08 -40.23
N LYS A 38 30.10 -0.06 -40.98
CA LYS A 38 28.76 0.02 -41.57
C LYS A 38 28.87 0.52 -43.01
N GLN A 39 27.79 0.37 -43.78
CA GLN A 39 27.74 0.60 -45.23
C GLN A 39 28.27 1.98 -45.70
N ASP A 40 28.26 3.00 -44.84
CA ASP A 40 28.73 4.35 -45.16
C ASP A 40 30.17 4.65 -44.71
N PHE A 41 30.90 3.65 -44.20
CA PHE A 41 32.28 3.82 -43.76
C PHE A 41 33.27 3.35 -44.84
N GLU A 42 34.30 4.15 -45.11
CA GLU A 42 35.36 3.75 -46.05
C GLU A 42 36.28 2.65 -45.46
N ASN A 43 36.46 2.64 -44.14
CA ASN A 43 37.36 1.72 -43.44
C ASN A 43 36.71 1.20 -42.14
N TRP A 44 37.22 0.06 -41.64
CA TRP A 44 36.94 -0.40 -40.29
C TRP A 44 37.51 0.60 -39.29
N VAL A 45 36.70 1.00 -38.30
CA VAL A 45 37.10 2.00 -37.29
C VAL A 45 36.91 1.43 -35.88
N PRO A 46 37.68 1.88 -34.88
CA PRO A 46 37.44 1.49 -33.49
C PRO A 46 36.04 1.89 -33.03
N LEU A 47 35.38 1.04 -32.24
CA LEU A 47 34.06 1.29 -31.67
C LEU A 47 34.02 2.63 -30.91
N SER A 48 35.11 2.96 -30.21
CA SER A 48 35.29 4.24 -29.51
C SER A 48 35.30 5.50 -30.39
N SER A 49 35.44 5.37 -31.70
CA SER A 49 35.39 6.50 -32.64
C SER A 49 33.98 6.80 -33.16
N VAL A 50 33.01 5.94 -32.83
CA VAL A 50 31.66 5.97 -33.38
C VAL A 50 30.69 6.51 -32.33
N SER A 51 30.39 7.81 -32.41
CA SER A 51 29.53 8.51 -31.43
C SER A 51 28.12 7.94 -31.34
N GLU A 52 27.55 7.43 -32.43
CA GLU A 52 26.23 6.78 -32.47
C GLU A 52 26.17 5.42 -31.73
N LEU A 53 27.31 4.73 -31.59
CA LEU A 53 27.43 3.53 -30.77
C LEU A 53 27.77 3.87 -29.32
N GLN A 54 28.27 5.08 -29.06
CA GLN A 54 28.50 5.59 -27.71
C GLN A 54 27.24 6.23 -27.09
N ASN A 55 26.36 6.79 -27.92
CA ASN A 55 25.18 7.50 -27.44
C ASN A 55 24.06 6.49 -27.12
N ARG A 56 23.67 6.48 -25.84
CA ARG A 56 22.74 5.52 -25.25
C ARG A 56 21.29 5.97 -25.46
N ASP A 57 20.77 5.84 -26.67
CA ASP A 57 19.32 5.84 -26.87
C ASP A 57 18.78 4.44 -26.56
N LEU A 58 18.94 4.02 -25.30
CA LEU A 58 18.30 2.80 -24.82
C LEU A 58 16.78 3.07 -24.77
N PRO A 59 15.93 2.26 -25.45
CA PRO A 59 14.52 2.26 -25.12
C PRO A 59 14.40 1.96 -23.62
N PRO A 60 13.44 2.57 -22.89
CA PRO A 60 13.23 2.21 -21.50
C PRO A 60 13.08 0.69 -21.41
N SER A 61 13.83 0.07 -20.49
CA SER A 61 13.68 -1.36 -20.23
C SER A 61 12.18 -1.66 -20.08
N PRO A 62 11.66 -2.73 -20.72
CA PRO A 62 10.32 -3.21 -20.42
C PRO A 62 10.23 -3.30 -18.89
N PRO A 63 9.14 -2.82 -18.25
CA PRO A 63 9.03 -2.93 -16.81
C PRO A 63 9.23 -4.40 -16.45
N HIS A 64 10.32 -4.70 -15.73
CA HIS A 64 10.39 -5.95 -15.03
C HIS A 64 9.13 -5.96 -14.15
N GLN A 65 8.22 -6.91 -14.37
CA GLN A 65 7.30 -7.30 -13.32
C GLN A 65 8.19 -7.87 -12.21
N ARG A 66 8.79 -7.00 -11.40
CA ARG A 66 9.24 -7.40 -10.08
C ARG A 66 7.94 -7.79 -9.39
N GLY A 67 7.84 -9.07 -9.01
CA GLY A 67 6.83 -9.49 -8.05
C GLY A 67 6.99 -8.67 -6.77
N ALA A 68 6.04 -8.80 -5.85
CA ALA A 68 6.17 -8.15 -4.57
C ALA A 68 7.48 -8.56 -3.86
N ASP A 69 8.06 -7.64 -3.10
CA ASP A 69 9.28 -7.89 -2.32
C ASP A 69 9.05 -9.07 -1.36
N GLU A 70 10.05 -9.94 -1.20
CA GLU A 70 9.97 -11.11 -0.32
C GLU A 70 10.42 -10.69 1.09
N ILE A 71 9.45 -10.40 1.96
CA ILE A 71 9.73 -9.89 3.29
C ILE A 71 9.72 -11.00 4.36
N ASP A 72 10.66 -10.91 5.30
CA ASP A 72 10.69 -11.71 6.52
C ASP A 72 9.94 -10.97 7.64
N TYR A 73 9.33 -11.70 8.58
CA TYR A 73 8.62 -11.07 9.70
C TYR A 73 8.62 -11.86 11.01
N GLU A 74 8.44 -11.15 12.12
CA GLU A 74 8.13 -11.70 13.44
C GLU A 74 6.95 -10.94 14.08
N ILE A 75 5.98 -11.68 14.64
CA ILE A 75 4.85 -11.09 15.38
C ILE A 75 5.14 -11.18 16.87
N PHE A 76 5.17 -10.03 17.53
CA PHE A 76 5.42 -9.90 18.96
C PHE A 76 4.12 -9.69 19.72
N GLY A 77 4.07 -10.21 20.95
CA GLY A 77 2.92 -10.07 21.84
C GLY A 77 1.89 -11.19 21.70
N HIS A 78 1.01 -11.29 22.70
CA HIS A 78 -0.03 -12.31 22.75
C HIS A 78 -1.42 -11.70 22.56
N GLU A 79 -1.83 -10.78 23.44
CA GLU A 79 -3.14 -10.12 23.39
C GLU A 79 -3.14 -8.81 22.60
N MET A 80 -2.00 -8.11 22.61
CA MET A 80 -1.78 -6.87 21.88
C MET A 80 -0.50 -7.04 21.10
N GLN A 81 -0.64 -7.13 19.77
CA GLN A 81 0.45 -7.52 18.89
C GLN A 81 0.97 -6.35 18.04
N TYR A 82 2.26 -6.41 17.73
CA TYR A 82 2.89 -5.66 16.65
C TYR A 82 3.68 -6.63 15.77
N VAL A 83 3.92 -6.26 14.51
CA VAL A 83 4.74 -7.04 13.59
C VAL A 83 6.02 -6.27 13.29
N GLU A 84 7.17 -6.94 13.38
CA GLU A 84 8.44 -6.44 12.87
C GLU A 84 8.70 -7.10 11.51
N ILE A 85 8.90 -6.28 10.49
CA ILE A 85 9.29 -6.69 9.15
C ILE A 85 10.81 -6.50 9.03
N GLU A 86 11.48 -7.52 8.55
CA GLU A 86 12.89 -7.51 8.22
C GLU A 86 13.06 -7.34 6.70
N LEU A 87 13.89 -6.39 6.29
CA LEU A 87 14.08 -5.95 4.90
C LEU A 87 15.54 -6.07 4.51
N ASP A 88 15.82 -6.75 3.40
CA ASP A 88 17.13 -6.74 2.74
C ASP A 88 17.39 -5.40 2.03
N PRO A 89 18.62 -5.11 1.58
CA PRO A 89 18.93 -3.89 0.85
C PRO A 89 18.01 -3.68 -0.37
N ASP A 90 17.44 -2.48 -0.45
CA ASP A 90 16.45 -2.03 -1.45
C ASP A 90 15.04 -2.65 -1.36
N GLU A 91 14.79 -3.56 -0.42
CA GLU A 91 13.43 -4.05 -0.15
C GLU A 91 12.58 -3.02 0.58
N SER A 92 11.27 -3.16 0.42
CA SER A 92 10.31 -2.20 0.94
C SER A 92 9.05 -2.85 1.51
N ALA A 93 8.56 -2.24 2.59
CA ALA A 93 7.22 -2.47 3.11
C ALA A 93 6.33 -1.24 2.85
N VAL A 94 5.02 -1.46 2.71
CA VAL A 94 4.02 -0.40 2.55
C VAL A 94 3.01 -0.44 3.69
N ALA A 95 2.60 0.71 4.20
CA ALA A 95 1.60 0.81 5.26
C ALA A 95 0.79 2.11 5.19
N GLU A 96 -0.39 2.13 5.83
CA GLU A 96 -1.13 3.38 6.03
C GLU A 96 -0.45 4.27 7.08
N ALA A 97 -0.62 5.59 6.95
CA ALA A 97 -0.03 6.56 7.86
C ALA A 97 -0.50 6.32 9.32
N GLY A 98 0.45 6.41 10.26
CA GLY A 98 0.17 6.27 11.71
C GLY A 98 0.28 4.85 12.27
N SER A 99 0.55 3.84 11.44
CA SER A 99 0.79 2.45 11.88
C SER A 99 2.23 2.15 12.30
N MET A 100 3.20 2.96 11.86
CA MET A 100 4.62 2.75 12.17
C MET A 100 4.90 2.97 13.66
N MET A 101 5.57 2.00 14.29
CA MET A 101 5.95 2.00 15.70
C MET A 101 7.43 2.40 15.89
N TYR A 102 8.34 1.67 15.24
CA TYR A 102 9.77 2.01 15.20
C TYR A 102 10.40 1.51 13.90
N MET A 103 11.58 2.02 13.58
CA MET A 103 12.38 1.56 12.45
C MET A 103 13.87 1.64 12.78
N SER A 104 14.68 0.79 12.15
CA SER A 104 16.13 0.83 12.23
C SER A 104 16.70 2.02 11.46
N ASN A 105 17.96 2.35 11.72
CA ASN A 105 18.68 3.29 10.87
C ASN A 105 18.77 2.75 9.43
N GLY A 106 18.75 3.64 8.44
CA GLY A 106 18.81 3.28 7.01
C GLY A 106 17.45 2.98 6.36
N ILE A 107 16.33 3.07 7.10
CA ILE A 107 14.99 3.06 6.50
C ILE A 107 14.64 4.47 6.02
N GLU A 108 14.36 4.60 4.73
CA GLU A 108 13.85 5.83 4.11
C GLU A 108 12.33 5.73 3.93
N MET A 109 11.63 6.83 4.19
CA MET A 109 10.17 6.91 4.11
C MET A 109 9.76 7.80 2.94
N GLU A 110 8.87 7.29 2.09
CA GLU A 110 8.25 8.04 1.02
C GLU A 110 6.73 7.89 1.10
N THR A 111 6.02 8.99 1.31
CA THR A 111 4.56 9.00 1.25
C THR A 111 4.12 9.29 -0.18
N ILE A 112 3.39 8.35 -0.76
CA ILE A 112 2.85 8.47 -2.10
C ILE A 112 1.32 8.56 -2.07
N PHE A 113 0.78 9.20 -3.10
CA PHE A 113 -0.65 9.15 -3.40
C PHE A 113 -0.90 7.99 -4.34
N GLY A 114 -1.61 6.96 -3.87
CA GLY A 114 -1.78 5.71 -4.59
C GLY A 114 -1.31 4.51 -3.77
N ASP A 115 -1.18 3.37 -4.42
CA ASP A 115 -1.04 2.05 -3.80
C ASP A 115 0.39 1.52 -3.74
N GLY A 116 1.35 2.22 -4.33
CA GLY A 116 2.76 1.81 -4.38
C GLY A 116 3.05 0.66 -5.35
N SER A 117 2.08 0.27 -6.17
CA SER A 117 2.28 -0.73 -7.22
C SER A 117 2.98 -0.11 -8.44
N VAL A 118 3.67 -0.94 -9.23
CA VAL A 118 4.39 -0.54 -10.46
C VAL A 118 3.48 0.20 -11.46
N ALA A 119 2.16 -0.07 -11.44
CA ALA A 119 1.16 0.62 -12.25
C ALA A 119 0.98 2.10 -11.86
N SER A 120 1.26 2.47 -10.61
CA SER A 120 1.15 3.84 -10.10
C SER A 120 2.37 4.72 -10.43
N GLU A 121 3.50 4.13 -10.83
CA GLU A 121 4.74 4.87 -11.10
C GLU A 121 4.71 5.63 -12.44
N GLN A 122 3.93 5.18 -13.44
CA GLN A 122 3.95 5.67 -14.83
C GLN A 122 3.27 7.04 -15.09
N GLY A 123 2.73 7.72 -14.08
CA GLY A 123 2.12 9.05 -14.21
C GLY A 123 3.11 10.21 -13.99
N GLY A 124 3.07 11.23 -14.85
CA GLY A 124 3.87 12.46 -14.66
C GLY A 124 3.53 13.19 -13.35
N PHE A 125 4.50 13.89 -12.75
CA PHE A 125 4.37 14.57 -11.44
C PHE A 125 3.13 15.50 -11.36
N LEU A 126 2.83 16.22 -12.44
CA LEU A 126 1.67 17.12 -12.51
C LEU A 126 0.33 16.37 -12.58
N ASP A 127 0.32 15.19 -13.19
CA ASP A 127 -0.85 14.32 -13.36
C ASP A 127 -1.16 13.57 -12.04
N LYS A 128 -0.10 13.13 -11.32
CA LYS A 128 -0.20 12.62 -9.95
C LYS A 128 -0.77 13.66 -8.99
N MET A 129 -0.36 14.93 -9.08
CA MET A 129 -0.83 15.99 -8.18
C MET A 129 -2.27 16.45 -8.49
N LEU A 130 -2.65 16.55 -9.77
CA LEU A 130 -4.03 16.86 -10.18
C LEU A 130 -5.01 15.72 -9.86
N GLY A 131 -4.58 14.47 -10.05
CA GLY A 131 -5.32 13.27 -9.66
C GLY A 131 -5.47 13.14 -8.13
N ALA A 132 -4.38 13.35 -7.38
CA ALA A 132 -4.37 13.38 -5.92
C ALA A 132 -5.27 14.49 -5.37
N GLY A 133 -5.22 15.69 -5.93
CA GLY A 133 -6.06 16.82 -5.52
C GLY A 133 -7.56 16.57 -5.73
N LYS A 134 -7.95 15.94 -6.85
CA LYS A 134 -9.35 15.53 -7.06
C LYS A 134 -9.77 14.41 -6.10
N ARG A 135 -8.92 13.41 -5.86
CA ARG A 135 -9.20 12.27 -4.96
C ARG A 135 -9.27 12.66 -3.48
N LEU A 136 -8.46 13.63 -3.07
CA LEU A 136 -8.53 14.29 -1.77
C LEU A 136 -9.87 15.00 -1.55
N ILE A 137 -10.41 15.64 -2.60
CA ILE A 137 -11.69 16.35 -2.55
C ILE A 137 -12.88 15.37 -2.60
N THR A 138 -12.73 14.20 -3.23
CA THR A 138 -13.78 13.16 -3.29
C THR A 138 -13.79 12.20 -2.10
N GLY A 139 -12.74 12.20 -1.25
CA GLY A 139 -12.60 11.28 -0.11
C GLY A 139 -12.18 9.86 -0.51
N GLU A 140 -11.49 9.73 -1.65
CA GLU A 140 -11.07 8.46 -2.28
C GLU A 140 -9.53 8.27 -2.21
N GLY A 141 -8.82 9.13 -1.48
CA GLY A 141 -7.37 9.15 -1.43
C GLY A 141 -6.80 8.07 -0.51
N LEU A 142 -6.33 6.95 -1.07
CA LEU A 142 -5.40 6.07 -0.38
C LEU A 142 -4.03 6.76 -0.28
N PHE A 143 -3.62 7.00 0.96
CA PHE A 143 -2.27 7.45 1.28
C PHE A 143 -1.49 6.24 1.78
N THR A 144 -0.42 5.92 1.07
CA THR A 144 0.46 4.81 1.43
C THR A 144 1.85 5.35 1.65
N THR A 145 2.46 4.97 2.77
CA THR A 145 3.87 5.24 3.04
C THR A 145 4.66 4.00 2.67
N ILE A 146 5.66 4.18 1.80
CA ILE A 146 6.65 3.17 1.45
C ILE A 146 7.84 3.36 2.38
N PHE A 147 8.30 2.27 2.98
CA PHE A 147 9.46 2.20 3.84
C PHE A 147 10.51 1.34 3.16
N THR A 148 11.57 1.95 2.62
CA THR A 148 12.62 1.25 1.87
C THR A 148 13.89 1.17 2.70
N PHE A 149 14.53 0.01 2.76
CA PHE A 149 15.83 -0.11 3.41
C PHE A 149 16.99 0.22 2.45
N LYS A 150 17.85 1.18 2.83
CA LYS A 150 19.02 1.63 2.05
C LYS A 150 20.36 1.28 2.70
N GLY A 151 20.37 0.41 3.71
CA GLY A 151 21.59 -0.07 4.34
C GLY A 151 22.24 -1.24 3.58
N GLN A 152 23.28 -1.82 4.18
CA GLN A 152 24.05 -2.93 3.61
C GLN A 152 23.77 -4.27 4.30
N GLU A 153 23.13 -4.26 5.48
CA GLU A 153 22.75 -5.47 6.23
C GLU A 153 21.25 -5.69 6.13
N LYS A 154 20.57 -6.08 7.21
CA LYS A 154 19.12 -6.17 7.27
C LYS A 154 18.54 -5.00 8.07
N GLY A 155 17.53 -4.36 7.49
CA GLY A 155 16.74 -3.32 8.14
C GLY A 155 15.54 -3.90 8.85
N LYS A 156 15.05 -3.21 9.89
CA LYS A 156 13.85 -3.62 10.62
C LYS A 156 12.87 -2.47 10.71
N ILE A 157 11.60 -2.74 10.46
CA ILE A 157 10.51 -1.79 10.68
C ILE A 157 9.34 -2.48 11.36
N ALA A 158 8.80 -1.85 12.41
CA ALA A 158 7.69 -2.37 13.17
C ALA A 158 6.41 -1.58 12.93
N PHE A 159 5.30 -2.31 12.77
CA PHE A 159 3.96 -1.77 12.62
C PHE A 159 3.02 -2.28 13.71
N ALA A 160 2.21 -1.37 14.25
CA ALA A 160 1.21 -1.66 15.27
C ALA A 160 -0.12 -0.96 14.94
N SER A 161 -1.23 -1.62 15.29
CA SER A 161 -2.57 -1.04 15.19
C SER A 161 -2.87 -0.11 16.37
N PRO A 162 -3.69 0.94 16.18
CA PRO A 162 -4.04 1.89 17.24
C PRO A 162 -5.03 1.36 18.28
N TYR A 163 -5.43 0.08 18.21
CA TYR A 163 -6.34 -0.55 19.18
C TYR A 163 -5.95 -2.00 19.52
N PRO A 164 -6.38 -2.53 20.68
CA PRO A 164 -6.01 -3.87 21.13
C PRO A 164 -6.51 -4.97 20.20
N GLY A 165 -5.63 -5.88 19.81
CA GLY A 165 -5.98 -6.98 18.92
C GLY A 165 -4.78 -7.79 18.45
N LYS A 166 -5.06 -8.67 17.49
CA LYS A 166 -4.11 -9.63 16.93
C LYS A 166 -3.84 -9.34 15.44
N ILE A 167 -2.68 -9.76 14.97
CA ILE A 167 -2.25 -9.60 13.57
C ILE A 167 -2.35 -10.95 12.86
N ILE A 168 -2.87 -10.93 11.64
CA ILE A 168 -3.03 -12.10 10.77
C ILE A 168 -2.10 -11.88 9.57
N PRO A 169 -0.99 -12.65 9.46
CA PRO A 169 -0.17 -12.68 8.26
C PRO A 169 -0.85 -13.54 7.19
N LEU A 170 -0.93 -13.04 5.96
CA LEU A 170 -1.55 -13.72 4.82
C LEU A 170 -0.67 -13.55 3.58
N ASP A 171 -0.40 -14.63 2.85
CA ASP A 171 0.25 -14.57 1.54
C ASP A 171 -0.83 -14.55 0.44
N LEU A 172 -0.86 -13.51 -0.39
CA LEU A 172 -1.86 -13.40 -1.46
C LEU A 172 -1.81 -14.56 -2.46
N LYS A 173 -0.66 -15.23 -2.61
CA LYS A 173 -0.52 -16.42 -3.48
C LYS A 173 -1.43 -17.57 -3.04
N ASP A 174 -1.69 -17.70 -1.74
CA ASP A 174 -2.59 -18.72 -1.18
C ASP A 174 -4.07 -18.42 -1.44
N TYR A 175 -4.38 -17.20 -1.91
CA TYR A 175 -5.74 -16.70 -2.12
C TYR A 175 -5.99 -16.20 -3.55
N GLN A 176 -5.38 -16.87 -4.54
CA GLN A 176 -5.52 -16.54 -5.97
C GLN A 176 -5.10 -15.09 -6.29
N GLY A 177 -4.17 -14.53 -5.52
CA GLY A 177 -3.65 -13.19 -5.69
C GLY A 177 -4.62 -12.08 -5.31
N LYS A 178 -5.74 -12.37 -4.63
CA LYS A 178 -6.71 -11.34 -4.19
C LYS A 178 -7.34 -11.64 -2.83
N LEU A 179 -7.26 -10.67 -1.92
CA LEU A 179 -8.06 -10.58 -0.70
C LEU A 179 -8.82 -9.26 -0.63
N VAL A 180 -9.93 -9.25 0.10
CA VAL A 180 -10.71 -8.04 0.38
C VAL A 180 -10.72 -7.84 1.90
N CYS A 181 -10.30 -6.67 2.39
CA CYS A 181 -10.28 -6.35 3.82
C CYS A 181 -10.98 -5.03 4.13
N GLN A 182 -11.42 -4.85 5.36
CA GLN A 182 -11.91 -3.56 5.83
C GLN A 182 -10.73 -2.59 5.94
N LYS A 183 -10.92 -1.32 5.58
CA LYS A 183 -9.84 -0.31 5.55
C LYS A 183 -9.05 -0.23 6.86
N ASP A 184 -9.72 -0.11 8.00
CA ASP A 184 -9.06 0.01 9.31
C ASP A 184 -8.47 -1.32 9.83
N ALA A 185 -8.65 -2.42 9.08
CA ALA A 185 -8.02 -3.70 9.33
C ALA A 185 -6.70 -3.85 8.56
N PHE A 186 -6.45 -3.10 7.49
CA PHE A 186 -5.16 -3.15 6.79
C PHE A 186 -4.06 -2.56 7.68
N LEU A 187 -2.97 -3.31 7.89
CA LEU A 187 -1.83 -2.85 8.70
C LEU A 187 -0.64 -2.49 7.81
N CYS A 188 -0.10 -3.46 7.09
CA CYS A 188 1.01 -3.29 6.15
C CYS A 188 1.06 -4.42 5.13
N ALA A 189 1.90 -4.28 4.10
CA ALA A 189 2.14 -5.28 3.07
C ALA A 189 3.56 -5.17 2.50
N ALA A 190 4.01 -6.21 1.79
CA ALA A 190 5.17 -6.12 0.91
C ALA A 190 4.93 -5.11 -0.22
N LYS A 191 5.96 -4.34 -0.60
CA LYS A 191 5.87 -3.48 -1.78
C LYS A 191 5.65 -4.34 -3.02
N GLY A 192 4.74 -3.91 -3.89
CA GLY A 192 4.28 -4.68 -5.05
C GLY A 192 2.84 -5.19 -4.90
N VAL A 193 2.33 -5.29 -3.67
CA VAL A 193 0.89 -5.47 -3.42
C VAL A 193 0.13 -4.21 -3.83
N SER A 194 -0.83 -4.37 -4.73
CA SER A 194 -1.77 -3.33 -5.15
C SER A 194 -2.91 -3.21 -4.16
N ILE A 195 -3.09 -2.02 -3.58
CA ILE A 195 -4.11 -1.66 -2.61
C ILE A 195 -5.12 -0.73 -3.28
N GLY A 196 -6.34 -1.22 -3.51
CA GLY A 196 -7.42 -0.45 -4.13
C GLY A 196 -8.66 -0.39 -3.25
N VAL A 197 -9.61 0.49 -3.58
CA VAL A 197 -10.97 0.43 -3.02
C VAL A 197 -11.76 -0.62 -3.79
N GLU A 198 -12.31 -1.62 -3.09
CA GLU A 198 -13.26 -2.59 -3.65
C GLU A 198 -14.69 -2.04 -3.55
N PHE A 199 -15.01 -1.45 -2.40
CA PHE A 199 -16.34 -0.94 -2.10
C PHE A 199 -16.28 0.19 -1.10
N GLN A 200 -17.11 1.22 -1.30
CA GLN A 200 -17.28 2.31 -0.35
C GLN A 200 -18.75 2.65 -0.22
N LYS A 201 -19.22 2.78 1.03
CA LYS A 201 -20.56 3.24 1.35
C LYS A 201 -20.48 4.22 2.50
N LYS A 202 -21.10 5.40 2.35
CA LYS A 202 -21.15 6.48 3.35
C LYS A 202 -22.06 6.14 4.55
N ILE A 203 -21.86 4.98 5.14
CA ILE A 203 -22.55 4.49 6.34
C ILE A 203 -21.62 4.57 7.53
N GLY A 204 -22.16 4.97 8.69
CA GLY A 204 -21.35 5.10 9.90
C GLY A 204 -20.21 6.10 9.78
N ALA A 205 -20.29 7.12 8.91
CA ALA A 205 -19.22 8.09 8.69
C ALA A 205 -18.66 8.68 10.00
N ALA A 206 -19.51 8.95 11.00
CA ALA A 206 -19.06 9.43 12.31
C ALA A 206 -18.22 8.42 13.12
N LEU A 207 -18.33 7.12 12.83
CA LEU A 207 -17.63 6.02 13.51
C LEU A 207 -16.46 5.46 12.68
N PHE A 208 -16.39 5.77 11.38
CA PHE A 208 -15.37 5.31 10.43
C PHE A 208 -14.63 6.49 9.78
N GLY A 209 -14.14 7.43 10.60
CA GLY A 209 -13.22 8.49 10.14
C GLY A 209 -13.78 9.51 9.14
N GLY A 210 -15.10 9.58 8.94
CA GLY A 210 -15.77 10.52 8.04
C GLY A 210 -16.04 10.00 6.63
N GLU A 211 -15.33 8.96 6.19
CA GLU A 211 -15.44 8.40 4.83
C GLU A 211 -16.54 7.34 4.71
N GLY A 212 -16.92 6.76 5.85
CA GLY A 212 -17.88 5.66 5.93
C GLY A 212 -17.20 4.29 5.88
N PHE A 213 -17.98 3.26 5.56
CA PHE A 213 -17.46 1.91 5.49
C PHE A 213 -16.77 1.66 4.15
N ILE A 214 -15.48 1.35 4.20
CA ILE A 214 -14.63 1.07 3.03
C ILE A 214 -14.08 -0.36 3.15
N MET A 215 -14.23 -1.11 2.06
CA MET A 215 -13.51 -2.36 1.81
C MET A 215 -12.41 -2.08 0.78
N GLN A 216 -11.19 -2.48 1.11
CA GLN A 216 -10.04 -2.46 0.22
C GLN A 216 -9.86 -3.82 -0.44
N LYS A 217 -9.45 -3.82 -1.70
CA LYS A 217 -8.90 -4.98 -2.39
C LYS A 217 -7.38 -4.94 -2.31
N LEU A 218 -6.80 -6.08 -1.99
CA LEU A 218 -5.35 -6.31 -1.93
C LEU A 218 -5.04 -7.35 -3.01
N GLU A 219 -4.28 -6.95 -4.03
CA GLU A 219 -4.02 -7.75 -5.22
C GLU A 219 -2.52 -7.87 -5.48
N GLY A 220 -2.03 -9.06 -5.82
CA GLY A 220 -0.61 -9.30 -6.06
C GLY A 220 -0.14 -10.68 -5.58
N ASP A 221 1.16 -10.82 -5.37
CA ASP A 221 1.84 -12.07 -5.00
C ASP A 221 2.70 -11.93 -3.72
N GLY A 222 2.49 -10.86 -2.97
CA GLY A 222 3.20 -10.54 -1.74
C GLY A 222 2.45 -10.87 -0.46
N GLN A 223 3.19 -10.81 0.65
CA GLN A 223 2.62 -10.91 1.99
C GLN A 223 1.88 -9.63 2.38
N ILE A 224 0.77 -9.82 3.10
CA ILE A 224 -0.02 -8.75 3.72
C ILE A 224 -0.21 -9.07 5.20
N PHE A 225 -0.44 -8.01 5.98
CA PHE A 225 -0.74 -8.11 7.40
C PHE A 225 -2.02 -7.34 7.67
N VAL A 226 -3.00 -8.03 8.23
CA VAL A 226 -4.26 -7.41 8.67
C VAL A 226 -4.40 -7.51 10.19
N HIS A 227 -4.98 -6.50 10.79
CA HIS A 227 -5.24 -6.42 12.21
C HIS A 227 -6.71 -6.69 12.52
N ALA A 228 -6.95 -7.46 13.58
CA ALA A 228 -8.28 -7.77 14.10
C ALA A 228 -8.39 -7.36 15.58
N GLY A 229 -9.33 -6.47 15.87
CA GLY A 229 -9.59 -5.97 17.21
C GLY A 229 -10.15 -7.04 18.16
N GLY A 230 -9.52 -7.20 19.31
CA GLY A 230 -9.82 -8.28 20.26
C GLY A 230 -9.36 -9.65 19.73
N THR A 231 -10.28 -10.62 19.66
CA THR A 231 -9.98 -11.97 19.18
C THR A 231 -10.44 -12.19 17.74
N ILE A 232 -9.73 -13.07 17.05
CA ILE A 232 -10.00 -13.46 15.66
C ILE A 232 -10.96 -14.65 15.64
N VAL A 233 -11.98 -14.58 14.78
CA VAL A 233 -12.82 -15.72 14.43
C VAL A 233 -12.69 -15.99 12.93
N GLN A 234 -12.27 -17.19 12.57
CA GLN A 234 -12.11 -17.64 11.19
C GLN A 234 -13.25 -18.59 10.82
N LYS A 235 -13.78 -18.46 9.61
CA LYS A 235 -14.85 -19.33 9.08
C LYS A 235 -14.66 -19.61 7.60
N ASP A 236 -14.74 -20.88 7.24
CA ASP A 236 -14.92 -21.33 5.87
C ASP A 236 -16.41 -21.45 5.56
N LEU A 237 -16.91 -20.63 4.65
CA LEU A 237 -18.27 -20.68 4.15
C LEU A 237 -18.34 -21.63 2.95
N GLN A 238 -19.23 -22.62 3.01
CA GLN A 238 -19.51 -23.47 1.85
C GLN A 238 -20.30 -22.70 0.77
N ALA A 239 -20.35 -23.25 -0.44
CA ALA A 239 -21.11 -22.63 -1.53
C ALA A 239 -22.58 -22.44 -1.15
N GLY A 240 -23.07 -21.19 -1.18
CA GLY A 240 -24.42 -20.82 -0.78
C GLY A 240 -24.66 -20.77 0.74
N GLU A 241 -23.68 -21.10 1.58
CA GLU A 241 -23.77 -20.90 3.02
C GLU A 241 -23.77 -19.40 3.32
N THR A 242 -24.68 -18.97 4.19
CA THR A 242 -24.83 -17.56 4.56
C THR A 242 -24.45 -17.32 6.01
N LEU A 243 -23.73 -16.23 6.25
CA LEU A 243 -23.37 -15.76 7.58
C LEU A 243 -23.75 -14.29 7.73
N ARG A 244 -24.51 -13.97 8.77
CA ARG A 244 -24.87 -12.58 9.10
C ARG A 244 -24.03 -12.08 10.25
N ILE A 245 -23.41 -10.93 10.09
CA ILE A 245 -22.51 -10.30 11.06
C ILE A 245 -22.83 -8.83 11.23
N ASP A 246 -22.45 -8.25 12.37
CA ASP A 246 -22.27 -6.80 12.50
C ASP A 246 -21.23 -6.34 11.47
N THR A 247 -21.53 -5.30 10.70
CA THR A 247 -20.64 -4.78 9.64
C THR A 247 -19.25 -4.39 10.15
N GLY A 248 -19.14 -3.85 11.37
CA GLY A 248 -17.84 -3.52 11.94
C GLY A 248 -16.98 -4.76 12.23
N CYS A 249 -17.60 -5.92 12.46
CA CYS A 249 -16.90 -7.15 12.80
C CYS A 249 -16.21 -7.83 11.62
N LEU A 250 -16.42 -7.39 10.37
CA LEU A 250 -15.70 -7.92 9.21
C LEU A 250 -14.26 -7.39 9.18
N VAL A 251 -13.27 -8.29 9.16
CA VAL A 251 -11.85 -7.94 9.02
C VAL A 251 -11.41 -8.13 7.58
N ALA A 252 -11.56 -9.35 7.06
CA ALA A 252 -11.17 -9.72 5.70
C ALA A 252 -11.99 -10.90 5.17
N MET A 253 -11.96 -11.11 3.86
CA MET A 253 -12.57 -12.24 3.17
C MET A 253 -11.87 -12.53 1.84
N THR A 254 -11.95 -13.78 1.38
CA THR A 254 -11.53 -14.16 0.03
C THR A 254 -12.42 -13.52 -1.03
N GLY A 255 -11.86 -13.22 -2.20
CA GLY A 255 -12.58 -12.55 -3.29
C GLY A 255 -13.79 -13.32 -3.85
N THR A 256 -13.97 -14.58 -3.46
CA THR A 256 -15.11 -15.44 -3.84
C THR A 256 -16.34 -15.28 -2.95
N VAL A 257 -16.23 -14.58 -1.82
CA VAL A 257 -17.35 -14.37 -0.89
C VAL A 257 -18.19 -13.20 -1.37
N ASP A 258 -19.47 -13.46 -1.63
CA ASP A 258 -20.45 -12.40 -1.89
C ASP A 258 -20.84 -11.71 -0.58
N TYR A 259 -20.96 -10.39 -0.60
CA TYR A 259 -21.32 -9.60 0.59
C TYR A 259 -22.35 -8.52 0.29
N ASP A 260 -23.30 -8.35 1.20
CA ASP A 260 -24.32 -7.29 1.14
C ASP A 260 -24.48 -6.60 2.49
N ILE A 261 -24.39 -5.27 2.49
CA ILE A 261 -24.46 -4.43 3.70
C ILE A 261 -25.80 -3.73 3.78
N GLN A 262 -26.60 -4.15 4.75
CA GLN A 262 -27.95 -3.66 4.98
C GLN A 262 -28.04 -2.87 6.27
N PHE A 263 -28.76 -1.75 6.23
CA PHE A 263 -29.14 -1.03 7.44
C PHE A 263 -30.31 -1.76 8.09
N VAL A 264 -30.14 -2.17 9.34
CA VAL A 264 -31.18 -2.86 10.11
C VAL A 264 -31.50 -2.02 11.34
N GLY A 265 -32.34 -1.02 11.12
CA GLY A 265 -32.82 -0.14 12.18
C GLY A 265 -34.05 0.66 11.75
N GLY A 266 -35.01 0.80 12.66
CA GLY A 266 -36.01 1.86 12.59
C GLY A 266 -35.50 3.10 13.31
N ILE A 267 -36.08 4.28 13.02
CA ILE A 267 -35.79 5.57 13.69
C ILE A 267 -35.82 5.41 15.22
N LYS A 268 -36.70 4.55 15.77
CA LYS A 268 -36.79 4.27 17.21
C LYS A 268 -35.57 3.54 17.77
N SER A 269 -35.00 2.55 17.08
CA SER A 269 -33.81 1.83 17.57
C SER A 269 -32.56 2.72 17.60
N ALA A 270 -32.43 3.62 16.61
CA ALA A 270 -31.35 4.61 16.57
C ALA A 270 -31.47 5.64 17.71
N ILE A 271 -32.70 6.03 18.08
CA ILE A 271 -32.96 7.03 19.14
C ILE A 271 -32.89 6.43 20.55
N PHE A 272 -33.39 5.21 20.77
CA PHE A 272 -33.43 4.59 22.11
C PHE A 272 -32.24 3.67 22.42
N GLY A 273 -31.54 3.17 21.41
CA GLY A 273 -30.34 2.32 21.57
C GLY A 273 -29.02 3.01 21.19
N GLY A 274 -29.07 4.19 20.55
CA GLY A 274 -27.89 4.94 20.10
C GLY A 274 -27.10 4.27 18.96
N GLU A 275 -27.53 3.11 18.45
CA GLU A 275 -26.85 2.31 17.43
C GLU A 275 -27.72 2.20 16.19
N GLY A 276 -27.25 2.75 15.08
CA GLY A 276 -27.64 2.26 13.77
C GLY A 276 -26.92 0.94 13.54
N PHE A 277 -27.63 -0.18 13.54
CA PHE A 277 -27.04 -1.48 13.25
C PHE A 277 -26.93 -1.65 11.74
N PHE A 278 -25.72 -1.83 11.25
CA PHE A 278 -25.48 -2.34 9.91
C PHE A 278 -25.17 -3.82 10.05
N PHE A 279 -25.92 -4.65 9.33
CA PHE A 279 -25.60 -6.05 9.18
C PHE A 279 -24.99 -6.27 7.81
N THR A 280 -23.96 -7.12 7.77
CA THR A 280 -23.40 -7.66 6.54
C THR A 280 -23.84 -9.11 6.43
N THR A 281 -24.42 -9.46 5.29
CA THR A 281 -24.64 -10.86 4.91
C THR A 281 -23.50 -11.29 4.02
N LEU A 282 -22.77 -12.32 4.43
CA LEU A 282 -21.71 -12.96 3.67
C LEU A 282 -22.25 -14.28 3.11
N THR A 283 -21.99 -14.57 1.85
CA THR A 283 -22.42 -15.81 1.18
C THR A 283 -21.23 -16.47 0.53
N GLY A 284 -20.97 -17.73 0.87
CA GLY A 284 -19.85 -18.50 0.35
C GLY A 284 -20.05 -18.97 -1.11
N PRO A 285 -18.99 -19.54 -1.72
CA PRO A 285 -17.88 -20.17 -1.02
C PRO A 285 -16.71 -19.20 -0.70
N GLY A 286 -16.01 -19.44 0.40
CA GLY A 286 -14.75 -18.75 0.70
C GLY A 286 -14.43 -18.66 2.18
N HIS A 287 -13.33 -18.00 2.50
CA HIS A 287 -12.86 -17.82 3.87
C HIS A 287 -13.14 -16.40 4.35
N VAL A 288 -13.54 -16.25 5.61
CA VAL A 288 -13.82 -14.96 6.24
C VAL A 288 -13.14 -14.84 7.61
N TRP A 289 -12.56 -13.68 7.88
CA TRP A 289 -11.95 -13.30 9.15
C TRP A 289 -12.80 -12.24 9.84
N LEU A 290 -13.14 -12.49 11.09
CA LEU A 290 -13.96 -11.61 11.91
C LEU A 290 -13.23 -11.19 13.18
N GLN A 291 -13.64 -10.04 13.73
CA GLN A 291 -13.13 -9.48 14.98
C GLN A 291 -14.22 -9.36 16.04
N SER A 292 -13.87 -9.61 17.30
CA SER A 292 -14.80 -9.49 18.42
C SER A 292 -15.01 -8.04 18.88
N LEU A 293 -13.98 -7.20 18.74
CA LEU A 293 -13.98 -5.82 19.23
C LEU A 293 -13.61 -4.85 18.09
N PRO A 294 -14.55 -4.56 17.18
CA PRO A 294 -14.28 -3.61 16.11
C PRO A 294 -14.07 -2.20 16.65
N PHE A 295 -13.11 -1.47 16.08
CA PHE A 295 -12.75 -0.12 16.52
C PHE A 295 -13.95 0.84 16.54
N SER A 296 -14.82 0.77 15.54
CA SER A 296 -16.03 1.60 15.45
C SER A 296 -16.97 1.42 16.65
N ARG A 297 -17.09 0.20 17.20
CA ARG A 297 -17.87 -0.08 18.41
C ARG A 297 -17.21 0.50 19.65
N LEU A 298 -15.89 0.35 19.76
CA LEU A 298 -15.11 0.92 20.87
C LEU A 298 -15.21 2.46 20.87
N ALA A 299 -14.95 3.09 19.72
CA ALA A 299 -15.03 4.53 19.53
C ALA A 299 -16.45 5.06 19.81
N GLY A 300 -17.49 4.40 19.28
CA GLY A 300 -18.88 4.75 19.54
C GLY A 300 -19.24 4.66 21.02
N ARG A 301 -18.72 3.66 21.74
CA ARG A 301 -18.95 3.51 23.18
C ARG A 301 -18.26 4.59 24.00
N ILE A 302 -17.01 4.93 23.67
CA ILE A 302 -16.26 6.02 24.31
C ILE A 302 -16.98 7.34 24.06
N HIS A 303 -17.38 7.63 22.82
CA HIS A 303 -18.05 8.87 22.46
C HIS A 303 -19.36 9.07 23.23
N ARG A 304 -20.15 8.02 23.46
CA ARG A 304 -21.38 8.10 24.29
C ARG A 304 -21.10 8.24 25.78
N ALA A 305 -19.99 7.69 26.25
CA ALA A 305 -19.60 7.75 27.66
C ALA A 305 -18.88 9.06 28.02
N ALA A 306 -18.27 9.72 27.04
CA ALA A 306 -17.65 11.02 27.21
C ALA A 306 -18.71 12.07 27.60
N PRO A 307 -18.41 13.00 28.52
CA PRO A 307 -19.31 14.09 28.85
C PRO A 307 -19.63 14.89 27.58
N GLN A 308 -20.88 14.81 27.11
CA GLN A 308 -21.38 15.69 26.07
C GLN A 308 -21.61 17.08 26.70
N ASN A 309 -20.52 17.76 27.03
CA ASN A 309 -20.59 19.14 27.46
C ASN A 309 -21.07 19.98 26.27
N ASN A 310 -22.37 20.26 26.22
CA ASN A 310 -22.95 21.36 25.45
C ASN A 310 -22.54 22.72 26.06
N ALA A 311 -21.26 22.90 26.31
CA ALA A 311 -20.66 24.12 26.81
C ALA A 311 -19.28 24.26 26.17
N GLY A 312 -19.26 24.96 25.03
CA GLY A 312 -18.08 25.65 24.50
C GLY A 312 -16.84 24.79 24.25
N PHE A 313 -16.51 24.62 22.99
CA PHE A 313 -15.11 24.67 22.57
C PHE A 313 -14.60 26.11 22.84
N SER A 314 -14.51 26.52 24.11
CA SER A 314 -13.74 27.68 24.50
C SER A 314 -12.30 27.24 24.45
N THR A 315 -11.58 27.78 23.47
CA THR A 315 -10.13 27.90 23.45
C THR A 315 -9.67 28.61 24.73
N SER A 316 -9.57 27.87 25.82
CA SER A 316 -8.86 28.28 27.03
C SER A 316 -7.85 27.18 27.31
N GLY A 317 -6.73 27.26 26.59
CA GLY A 317 -5.55 26.49 26.92
C GLY A 317 -5.12 26.81 28.34
N GLU A 318 -5.00 25.76 29.14
CA GLU A 318 -4.22 25.81 30.36
C GLU A 318 -2.79 26.27 30.01
N GLY A 319 -2.30 27.29 30.72
CA GLY A 319 -0.88 27.61 30.75
C GLY A 319 -0.43 28.78 29.87
N SER A 320 -0.98 29.98 30.08
CA SER A 320 -0.22 31.20 29.78
C SER A 320 -0.65 32.35 30.69
N VAL A 321 0.24 32.76 31.59
CA VAL A 321 0.11 33.94 32.46
C VAL A 321 0.13 35.26 31.66
N LEU A 322 0.08 35.19 30.32
CA LEU A 322 0.03 36.34 29.41
C LEU A 322 -1.39 36.66 28.89
N GLY A 323 -2.40 35.84 29.22
CA GLY A 323 -3.79 36.06 28.77
C GLY A 323 -4.53 37.23 29.45
N GLU A 324 -4.04 37.72 30.58
CA GLU A 324 -4.71 38.79 31.36
C GLU A 324 -4.40 40.21 30.86
N LEU A 325 -3.37 40.38 30.02
CA LEU A 325 -2.98 41.71 29.50
C LEU A 325 -3.60 42.05 28.13
N GLY A 326 -4.27 41.10 27.47
CA GLY A 326 -4.84 41.28 26.13
C GLY A 326 -6.20 42.00 26.08
N ASN A 327 -6.91 42.13 27.20
CA ASN A 327 -8.28 42.66 27.23
C ASN A 327 -8.40 44.15 27.63
N LEU A 328 -7.30 44.92 27.59
CA LEU A 328 -7.33 46.35 27.94
C LEU A 328 -7.32 47.33 26.74
N PHE A 329 -7.31 46.84 25.49
CA PHE A 329 -7.25 47.70 24.28
C PHE A 329 -8.35 47.43 23.24
N GLN A 330 -9.53 47.02 23.68
CA GLN A 330 -10.76 47.18 22.88
C GLN A 330 -11.85 47.82 23.74
N ARG A 331 -11.85 49.14 23.75
CA ARG A 331 -12.99 49.99 24.13
C ARG A 331 -13.21 51.00 23.02
#